data_AF-A0A1M6S7I6-F1
#
_entry.id   AF-A0A1M6S7I6-F1
#
_cell.length_a   1.000
_cell.length_b   1.000
_cell.length_c   1.000
_cell.angle_alpha   90.00
_cell.angle_beta   90.00
_cell.angle_gamma   90.00
#
_symmetry.space_group_name_H-M   'P 1'
#
loop_
_entity.id
_entity.type
_entity.pdbx_description
1 polymer ?
#
loop_
_entity_poly.entity_id
_entity_poly.type
_entity_poly.pdbx_seq_one_letter_code
_entity_poly.pdbx_strand_id
1 'polypeptide(L)' 'MNPIISSIVYFAIGMIFCALGYKLFDVITPFDLNKEIDDHNIAAGLAVAGIFIGVAIVVSAAII' A
#
# COMPACT_ATOMS: atom_id res chain seq x y z
N MET A 1 -18.33 18.34 -10.98
CA MET A 1 -18.39 17.00 -10.35
C MET A 1 -18.86 17.18 -8.92
N ASN A 2 -19.79 16.36 -8.42
CA ASN A 2 -20.24 16.47 -7.02
C ASN A 2 -19.03 16.16 -6.10
N PRO A 3 -18.67 17.01 -5.13
CA PRO A 3 -17.43 16.85 -4.34
C PRO A 3 -17.34 15.49 -3.64
N ILE A 4 -18.48 14.95 -3.21
CA ILE A 4 -18.58 13.61 -2.60
C ILE A 4 -18.13 12.51 -3.58
N ILE A 5 -18.51 12.63 -4.86
CA ILE A 5 -18.14 11.64 -5.88
C ILE A 5 -16.63 11.69 -6.14
N SER A 6 -16.04 12.89 -6.22
CA SER A 6 -14.59 13.04 -6.38
C SER A 6 -13.81 12.43 -5.21
N SER A 7 -14.23 12.65 -3.96
CA SER A 7 -13.57 12.06 -2.79
C SER A 7 -13.59 10.54 -2.80
N ILE A 8 -14.70 9.93 -3.19
CA ILE A 8 -14.82 8.47 -3.30
C ILE A 8 -13.89 7.92 -4.39
N VAL A 9 -13.81 8.61 -5.54
CA VAL A 9 -12.94 8.20 -6.65
C VAL A 9 -11.47 8.26 -6.22
N TYR A 10 -11.02 9.35 -5.60
CA TYR A 10 -9.64 9.47 -5.14
C TYR A 10 -9.29 8.48 -4.02
N PHE A 11 -10.23 8.21 -3.11
CA PHE A 11 -10.07 7.15 -2.12
C PHE A 11 -9.87 5.77 -2.77
N ALA A 12 -10.71 5.42 -3.76
CA ALA A 12 -10.59 4.15 -4.48
C ALA A 12 -9.26 4.05 -5.23
N ILE A 13 -8.82 5.14 -5.88
CA ILE A 13 -7.51 5.20 -6.54
C ILE A 13 -6.39 4.96 -5.52
N GLY A 14 -6.40 5.65 -4.38
CA GLY A 14 -5.39 5.48 -3.34
C GLY A 14 -5.31 4.04 -2.81
N MET A 15 -6.46 3.40 -2.59
CA MET A 15 -6.52 1.99 -2.19
C MET A 15 -5.91 1.05 -3.23
N ILE A 16 -6.17 1.29 -4.52
CA ILE A 16 -5.57 0.52 -5.62
C ILE A 16 -4.06 0.70 -5.62
N PHE A 17 -3.56 1.93 -5.45
CA PHE A 17 -2.11 2.19 -5.39
C PHE A 17 -1.44 1.51 -4.20
N CYS A 18 -2.06 1.51 -3.03
CA CYS A 18 -1.57 0.78 -1.86
C CYS A 18 -1.43 -0.73 -2.15
N ALA A 19 -2.45 -1.34 -2.74
CA ALA A 19 -2.42 -2.76 -3.11
C ALA A 19 -1.35 -3.06 -4.17
N LEU A 20 -1.20 -2.19 -5.17
CA LEU A 20 -0.17 -2.33 -6.20
C LEU A 20 1.25 -2.16 -5.63
N GLY A 21 1.45 -1.20 -4.73
CA GLY A 21 2.74 -0.96 -4.09
C GLY A 21 3.20 -2.16 -3.27
N TYR A 22 2.27 -2.77 -2.50
CA TYR A 22 2.55 -4.01 -1.79
C TYR A 22 2.88 -5.15 -2.76
N LYS A 23 2.03 -5.41 -3.77
CA LYS A 23 2.23 -6.50 -4.73
C LYS A 23 3.55 -6.36 -5.50
N LEU A 24 3.90 -5.15 -5.91
CA LEU A 24 5.16 -4.88 -6.60
C LEU A 24 6.35 -5.20 -5.69
N PHE A 25 6.28 -4.78 -4.43
CA PHE A 25 7.34 -5.06 -3.47
C PHE A 25 7.47 -6.56 -3.18
N ASP A 26 6.36 -7.26 -2.97
CA ASP A 26 6.34 -8.72 -2.74
C ASP A 26 6.96 -9.48 -3.92
N VAL A 27 6.67 -9.09 -5.16
CA VAL A 27 7.27 -9.70 -6.37
C VAL A 27 8.78 -9.41 -6.51
N ILE A 28 9.24 -8.22 -6.08
CA ILE A 28 10.66 -7.85 -6.14
C ILE A 28 11.46 -8.58 -5.04
N THR A 29 10.81 -8.88 -3.92
CA THR A 29 11.45 -9.46 -2.76
C THR A 29 11.66 -10.97 -2.98
N PRO A 30 12.85 -11.53 -2.71
CA PRO A 30 13.14 -12.94 -3.00
C PRO A 30 12.47 -13.93 -2.03
N PHE A 31 11.70 -13.44 -1.05
CA PHE A 31 11.03 -14.24 -0.03
C PHE A 31 9.56 -13.81 0.08
N ASP A 32 8.68 -14.78 0.35
CA ASP A 32 7.24 -14.57 0.52
C ASP A 32 6.95 -13.80 1.81
N LEU A 33 6.63 -12.51 1.71
CA LEU A 33 6.35 -11.68 2.89
C LEU A 33 5.15 -12.19 3.68
N ASN A 34 4.14 -12.72 2.99
CA ASN A 34 2.95 -13.30 3.65
C ASN A 34 3.31 -14.49 4.53
N LYS A 35 4.17 -15.39 4.03
CA LYS A 35 4.62 -16.56 4.77
C LYS A 35 5.45 -16.15 5.98
N GLU A 36 6.32 -15.16 5.79
CA GLU A 36 7.18 -14.64 6.84
C GLU A 36 6.35 -13.96 7.96
N ILE A 37 5.26 -13.28 7.60
CA ILE A 37 4.30 -12.71 8.57
C ILE A 37 3.56 -13.82 9.34
N ASP A 38 3.12 -14.87 8.65
CA ASP A 38 2.46 -16.03 9.28
C ASP A 38 3.42 -16.75 10.26
N ASP A 39 4.70 -16.85 9.93
CA ASP A 39 5.77 -17.38 10.79
C ASP A 39 6.19 -16.41 11.93
N HIS A 40 5.38 -15.39 12.22
CA HIS A 40 5.57 -14.40 13.28
C HIS A 40 6.84 -13.54 13.14
N ASN A 41 7.30 -13.33 11.91
CA ASN A 41 8.40 -12.42 11.65
C ASN A 41 7.94 -10.95 11.73
N ILE A 42 8.22 -10.32 12.86
CA ILE A 42 7.90 -8.91 13.11
C ILE A 42 8.57 -7.97 12.09
N ALA A 43 9.76 -8.32 11.59
CA ALA A 43 10.46 -7.49 10.61
C ALA A 43 9.73 -7.47 9.26
N ALA A 44 9.16 -8.59 8.83
CA ALA A 44 8.34 -8.66 7.61
C ALA A 44 7.06 -7.81 7.76
N GLY A 45 6.37 -7.91 8.91
CA GLY A 45 5.21 -7.06 9.20
C GLY A 45 5.54 -5.57 9.22
N LEU A 46 6.68 -5.18 9.81
CA LEU A 46 7.15 -3.80 9.83
C LEU A 46 7.51 -3.29 8.42
N ALA A 47 8.13 -4.12 7.59
CA ALA A 47 8.42 -3.79 6.19
C ALA A 47 7.12 -3.51 5.41
N VAL A 48 6.12 -4.38 5.57
CA VAL A 48 4.80 -4.19 4.93
C VAL A 48 4.12 -2.91 5.40
N ALA A 49 4.16 -2.61 6.71
CA ALA A 49 3.65 -1.34 7.23
C ALA A 49 4.37 -0.12 6.62
N GLY A 50 5.70 -0.19 6.48
CA GLY A 50 6.51 0.85 5.86
C GLY A 50 6.14 1.10 4.40
N ILE A 51 5.86 0.04 3.63
CA ILE A 51 5.43 0.16 2.23
C ILE A 51 4.09 0.89 2.14
N PHE A 52 3.11 0.50 2.96
CA PHE A 52 1.80 1.15 2.96
C PHE A 52 1.89 2.63 3.36
N ILE A 53 2.68 2.96 4.38
CA ILE A 53 2.89 4.36 4.79
C ILE A 53 3.56 5.15 3.66
N GLY A 54 4.61 4.61 3.04
CA GLY A 54 5.31 5.27 1.94
C GLY A 54 4.39 5.55 0.75
N VAL A 55 3.61 4.55 0.32
CA VAL A 55 2.64 4.72 -0.77
C VAL A 55 1.56 5.73 -0.40
N ALA A 56 1.03 5.67 0.82
CA ALA A 56 0.01 6.62 1.28
C ALA A 56 0.52 8.07 1.26
N ILE A 57 1.79 8.31 1.63
CA ILE A 57 2.40 9.65 1.57
C ILE A 57 2.50 10.14 0.11
N VAL A 58 2.96 9.29 -0.81
CA VAL A 58 3.06 9.64 -2.24
C VAL A 58 1.69 9.93 -2.84
N VAL A 59 0.69 9.10 -2.53
CA VAL A 59 -0.69 9.30 -2.99
C VAL A 59 -1.27 10.59 -2.41
N SER A 60 -1.05 10.85 -1.12
CA SER A 60 -1.49 12.08 -0.45
C SER A 60 -0.89 13.33 -1.10
N ALA A 61 0.40 13.29 -1.47
CA ALA A 61 1.08 14.38 -2.16
C ALA A 61 0.62 14.57 -3.62
N ALA A 62 0.10 13.51 -4.26
CA ALA A 62 -0.32 13.54 -5.66
C ALA A 62 -1.76 14.01 -5.88
N ILE A 63 -2.64 13.90 -4.87
CA ILE A 63 -4.04 14.32 -4.96
C ILE A 63 -4.15 15.81 -4.59
N ILE A 64 -4.79 16.61 -5.45
CA ILE A 64 -4.99 18.07 -5.35
C ILE A 64 -6.45 18.40 -5.04
#